data_AF-A0A1S1LIJ6-F1
#
_entry.id   AF-A0A1S1LIJ6-F1
#
_cell.length_a   1.000
_cell.length_b   1.000
_cell.length_c   1.000
_cell.angle_alpha   90.00
_cell.angle_beta   90.00
_cell.angle_gamma   90.00
#
_symmetry.space_group_name_H-M   'P 1'
#
loop_
_entity.id
_entity.type
_entity.pdbx_description
1 polymer ?
#
loop_
_entity_poly.entity_id
_entity_poly.type
_entity_poly.pdbx_seq_one_letter_code
_entity_poly.pdbx_strand_id
1 'polypeptide(L)'
;MALDSELFGLVRGGTQTRAHAEYRAAEVTLAFMQKHGLSELRTDHELTQPYGYEDDDGIVQAVGCVYRKLFHYVGGSSAGLQDYRLTAADLTKYLADTSKPR
;
A
#
# COMPACT_ATOMS: atom_id res chain seq x y z
N MET A 1 -10.94 8.08 -12.94
CA MET A 1 -11.35 6.88 -12.20
C MET A 1 -11.28 7.24 -10.74
N ALA A 2 -12.44 7.40 -10.10
CA ALA A 2 -12.52 7.80 -8.70
C ALA A 2 -12.02 6.66 -7.82
N LEU A 3 -11.19 6.95 -6.81
CA LEU A 3 -10.90 5.98 -5.77
C LEU A 3 -12.23 5.56 -5.13
N ASP A 4 -12.44 4.26 -5.15
CA ASP A 4 -13.75 3.63 -5.05
C ASP A 4 -14.44 3.91 -3.72
N SER A 5 -15.71 4.32 -3.77
CA SER A 5 -16.61 4.41 -2.60
C SER A 5 -16.71 3.10 -1.81
N GLU A 6 -16.33 1.98 -2.43
CA GLU A 6 -16.19 0.67 -1.78
C GLU A 6 -15.07 0.64 -0.72
N LEU A 7 -13.95 1.32 -0.96
CA LEU A 7 -12.83 1.40 -0.02
C LEU A 7 -13.26 2.09 1.28
N PHE A 8 -14.06 3.15 1.15
CA PHE A 8 -14.62 3.88 2.28
C PHE A 8 -15.65 3.06 3.08
N GLY A 9 -16.46 2.26 2.39
CA GLY A 9 -17.46 1.38 3.02
C GLY A 9 -16.84 0.23 3.82
N LEU A 10 -15.74 -0.35 3.32
CA LEU A 10 -15.05 -1.49 3.93
C LEU A 10 -14.27 -1.12 5.20
N VAL A 11 -13.67 0.08 5.27
CA VAL A 11 -12.96 0.56 6.47
C VAL A 11 -13.91 0.69 7.67
N ARG A 12 -15.22 0.86 7.44
CA ARG A 12 -16.21 1.15 8.50
C ARG A 12 -16.87 -0.10 9.12
N GLY A 13 -16.66 -1.31 8.60
CA GLY A 13 -17.45 -2.51 8.96
C GLY A 13 -16.67 -3.69 9.54
N GLY A 14 -16.31 -3.70 10.82
CA GLY A 14 -16.11 -4.88 11.70
C GLY A 14 -15.33 -6.13 11.20
N THR A 15 -14.11 -6.30 11.74
CA THR A 15 -13.28 -7.52 11.97
C THR A 15 -13.04 -8.59 10.87
N GLN A 16 -13.96 -8.90 9.96
CA GLN A 16 -13.65 -9.63 8.71
C GLN A 16 -13.04 -8.71 7.64
N THR A 17 -13.10 -7.40 7.87
CA THR A 17 -12.75 -6.34 6.93
C THR A 17 -11.28 -5.99 6.86
N ARG A 18 -10.47 -6.30 7.88
CA ARG A 18 -9.06 -5.86 7.85
C ARG A 18 -8.23 -6.60 6.82
N ALA A 19 -8.33 -7.92 6.76
CA ALA A 19 -7.62 -8.72 5.75
C ALA A 19 -8.10 -8.39 4.33
N HIS A 20 -9.41 -8.22 4.16
CA HIS A 20 -10.02 -7.78 2.91
C HIS A 20 -9.56 -6.37 2.50
N ALA A 21 -9.52 -5.42 3.44
CA ALA A 21 -9.03 -4.06 3.20
C ALA A 21 -7.53 -4.06 2.88
N GLU A 22 -6.72 -4.86 3.56
CA GLU A 22 -5.30 -5.04 3.26
C GLU A 22 -5.11 -5.63 1.84
N TYR A 23 -5.96 -6.57 1.43
CA TYR A 23 -5.95 -7.15 0.08
C TYR A 23 -6.32 -6.12 -0.98
N ARG A 24 -7.44 -5.41 -0.82
CA ARG A 24 -7.88 -4.34 -1.74
C ARG A 24 -6.86 -3.21 -1.81
N ALA A 25 -6.27 -2.83 -0.68
CA ALA A 25 -5.19 -1.85 -0.62
C ALA A 25 -3.97 -2.29 -1.44
N ALA A 26 -3.58 -3.57 -1.33
CA ALA A 26 -2.50 -4.13 -2.12
C ALA A 26 -2.83 -4.15 -3.63
N GLU A 27 -4.07 -4.45 -4.01
CA GLU A 27 -4.52 -4.38 -5.42
C GLU A 27 -4.46 -2.96 -5.98
N VAL A 28 -5.01 -1.98 -5.24
CA VAL A 28 -5.01 -0.57 -5.65
C VAL A 28 -3.58 -0.03 -5.77
N THR A 29 -2.73 -0.35 -4.79
CA THR A 29 -1.33 0.07 -4.80
C THR A 29 -0.58 -0.56 -5.99
N LEU A 30 -0.80 -1.85 -6.28
CA LEU A 30 -0.18 -2.51 -7.43
C LEU A 30 -0.67 -1.92 -8.77
N ALA A 31 -1.98 -1.68 -8.90
CA ALA A 31 -2.56 -1.07 -10.10
C ALA A 31 -2.01 0.35 -10.33
N PHE A 32 -1.85 1.12 -9.26
CA PHE A 32 -1.19 2.43 -9.30
C PHE A 32 0.26 2.30 -9.81
N MET A 33 1.05 1.39 -9.23
CA MET A 33 2.43 1.16 -9.65
C MET A 33 2.53 0.78 -11.13
N GLN A 34 1.66 -0.12 -11.61
CA GLN A 34 1.61 -0.52 -13.01
C GLN A 34 1.24 0.64 -13.94
N LYS A 35 0.23 1.43 -13.58
CA LYS A 35 -0.21 2.60 -14.36
C LYS A 35 0.89 3.64 -14.51
N HIS A 36 1.72 3.82 -13.49
CA HIS A 36 2.82 4.79 -13.46
C HIS A 36 4.19 4.20 -13.83
N GLY A 37 4.27 2.90 -14.18
CA GLY A 37 5.52 2.24 -14.55
C GLY A 37 6.52 2.09 -13.39
N LEU A 38 6.04 2.05 -12.15
CA LEU A 38 6.86 1.97 -10.93
C LEU A 38 7.12 0.51 -10.55
N SER A 39 8.38 0.17 -10.29
CA SER A 39 8.78 -1.14 -9.76
C SER A 39 8.79 -1.17 -8.22
N GLU A 40 8.98 -0.01 -7.59
CA GLU A 40 8.98 0.18 -6.14
C GLU A 40 8.32 1.52 -5.75
N LEU A 41 7.70 1.54 -4.58
CA LEU A 41 7.32 2.75 -3.84
C LEU A 41 8.23 2.87 -2.64
N ARG A 42 8.72 4.09 -2.39
CA ARG A 42 9.44 4.42 -1.17
C ARG A 42 8.51 5.20 -0.26
N THR A 43 8.49 4.84 1.01
CA THR A 43 7.84 5.61 2.07
C THR A 43 8.87 6.03 3.09
N ASP A 44 8.55 7.06 3.84
CA ASP A 44 9.33 7.47 4.99
C ASP A 44 8.89 6.72 6.27
N HIS A 45 9.09 7.36 7.42
CA HIS A 45 8.77 6.83 8.74
C HIS A 45 7.30 6.41 8.95
N GLU A 46 6.36 6.91 8.16
CA GLU A 46 4.94 6.66 8.40
C GLU A 46 4.44 5.34 7.79
N LEU A 47 5.20 4.68 6.89
CA LEU A 47 4.77 3.50 6.11
C LEU A 47 3.44 3.68 5.34
N THR A 48 2.94 4.90 5.28
CA THR A 48 1.64 5.26 4.71
C THR A 48 1.79 6.29 3.60
N GLN A 49 2.90 7.04 3.60
CA GLN A 49 3.12 8.17 2.71
C GLN A 49 4.19 7.83 1.66
N PRO A 50 3.80 7.56 0.40
CA PRO A 50 4.75 7.35 -0.69
C PRO A 50 5.39 8.67 -1.14
N TYR A 51 6.72 8.68 -1.24
CA TYR A 51 7.47 9.84 -1.72
C TYR A 51 7.07 10.24 -3.14
N GLY A 52 6.91 11.54 -3.37
CA GLY A 52 6.50 12.14 -4.64
C GLY A 52 4.99 12.04 -4.94
N TYR A 53 4.22 11.43 -4.05
CA TYR A 53 2.76 11.27 -4.16
C TYR A 53 2.05 11.60 -2.83
N GLU A 54 2.69 12.43 -2.02
CA GLU A 54 2.22 12.86 -0.70
C GLU A 54 0.87 13.57 -0.75
N ASP A 55 0.58 14.25 -1.86
CA ASP A 55 -0.66 15.02 -2.06
C ASP A 55 -1.82 14.18 -2.64
N ASP A 56 -1.58 12.91 -3.01
CA ASP A 56 -2.63 12.02 -3.49
C ASP A 56 -3.20 11.22 -2.30
N ASP A 57 -4.22 11.80 -1.65
CA ASP A 57 -4.90 11.20 -0.50
C ASP A 57 -5.34 9.75 -0.74
N GLY A 58 -5.65 9.41 -1.99
CA GLY A 58 -6.11 8.08 -2.35
C GLY A 58 -5.02 7.03 -2.29
N ILE A 59 -3.85 7.30 -2.89
CA ILE A 59 -2.72 6.38 -2.79
C ILE A 59 -2.13 6.35 -1.37
N VAL A 60 -2.13 7.48 -0.64
CA VAL A 60 -1.71 7.53 0.77
C VAL A 60 -2.59 6.61 1.63
N GLN A 61 -3.91 6.68 1.48
CA GLN A 61 -4.83 5.80 2.21
C GLN A 61 -4.65 4.32 1.83
N ALA A 62 -4.48 4.03 0.53
CA ALA A 62 -4.24 2.67 0.07
C ALA A 62 -2.94 2.11 0.67
N VAL A 63 -1.81 2.82 0.52
CA VAL A 63 -0.51 2.42 1.07
C VAL A 63 -0.57 2.23 2.58
N GLY A 64 -1.26 3.14 3.30
CA GLY A 64 -1.43 3.03 4.75
C GLY A 64 -2.24 1.82 5.22
N CYS A 65 -3.03 1.22 4.33
CA CYS A 65 -3.79 0.01 4.57
C CYS A 65 -3.06 -1.26 4.07
N VAL A 66 -1.92 -1.16 3.38
CA VAL A 66 -1.15 -2.33 2.94
C VAL A 66 -0.55 -3.06 4.14
N TYR A 67 -0.47 -4.39 4.05
CA TYR A 67 0.13 -5.22 5.08
C TYR A 67 1.58 -4.80 5.36
N ARG A 68 1.83 -4.25 6.56
CA ARG A 68 3.11 -3.63 6.97
C ARG A 68 4.34 -4.51 6.77
N LYS A 69 4.22 -5.84 6.80
CA LYS A 69 5.37 -6.73 6.59
C LYS A 69 5.88 -6.76 5.14
N LEU A 70 5.15 -6.17 4.20
CA LEU A 70 5.61 -5.99 2.82
C LEU A 70 6.56 -4.81 2.67
N PHE A 71 6.67 -3.95 3.68
CA PHE A 71 7.57 -2.81 3.66
C PHE A 71 8.95 -3.24 4.16
N HIS A 72 9.93 -3.16 3.28
CA HIS A 72 11.32 -3.47 3.57
C HIS A 72 12.06 -2.20 3.97
N TYR A 73 12.65 -2.17 5.14
CA TYR A 73 13.56 -1.10 5.50
C TYR A 73 14.78 -1.12 4.56
N VAL A 74 15.06 0.00 3.90
CA VAL A 74 16.15 0.13 2.91
C VAL A 74 17.24 1.11 3.33
N GLY A 75 17.11 1.76 4.48
CA GLY A 75 18.12 2.66 5.04
C GLY A 75 17.52 3.97 5.53
N GLY A 76 18.36 4.87 6.04
CA GLY A 76 17.94 6.22 6.40
C GLY A 76 18.21 7.20 5.24
N SER A 77 17.26 8.08 4.95
CA SER A 77 17.47 9.18 4.01
C SER A 77 18.49 10.17 4.55
N SER A 78 19.04 11.03 3.69
CA SER A 78 19.99 12.08 4.07
C SER A 78 19.43 13.08 5.09
N ALA A 79 18.11 13.08 5.31
CA ALA A 79 17.42 13.88 6.32
C ALA A 79 17.19 13.15 7.66
N GLY A 80 17.72 11.93 7.82
CA GLY A 80 17.56 11.13 9.04
C GLY A 80 16.20 10.42 9.17
N LEU A 81 15.39 10.41 8.11
CA LEU A 81 14.13 9.68 8.06
C LEU A 81 14.40 8.21 7.68
N GLN A 82 13.60 7.29 8.21
CA GLN A 82 13.69 5.88 7.83
C GLN A 82 13.00 5.68 6.48
N ASP A 83 13.74 5.19 5.49
CA ASP A 83 13.20 4.85 4.18
C ASP A 83 12.80 3.38 4.17
N TYR A 84 11.54 3.16 3.83
CA TYR A 84 10.97 1.85 3.59
C TYR A 84 10.58 1.71 2.14
N ARG A 85 10.61 0.48 1.65
CA ARG A 85 10.31 0.14 0.29
C ARG A 85 9.22 -0.90 0.21
N LEU A 86 8.23 -0.63 -0.62
CA LEU A 86 7.22 -1.58 -1.05
C LEU A 86 7.44 -1.90 -2.53
N THR A 87 7.66 -3.17 -2.89
CA THR A 87 7.89 -3.54 -4.29
C THR A 87 6.63 -4.10 -4.95
N ALA A 88 6.50 -3.90 -6.27
CA ALA A 88 5.42 -4.51 -7.05
C ALA A 88 5.47 -6.05 -6.97
N ALA A 89 6.67 -6.63 -6.84
CA ALA A 89 6.86 -8.07 -6.72
C ALA A 89 6.31 -8.61 -5.40
N ASP A 90 6.54 -7.92 -4.29
CA ASP A 90 6.02 -8.31 -2.96
C ASP A 90 4.50 -8.20 -2.91
N LEU A 91 3.92 -7.14 -3.51
CA LEU A 91 2.48 -7.00 -3.68
C LEU A 91 1.90 -8.13 -4.54
N THR A 92 2.51 -8.43 -5.68
CA THR A 92 2.06 -9.52 -6.57
C THR A 92 2.09 -10.87 -5.84
N LYS A 93 3.18 -11.14 -5.10
CA LYS A 93 3.31 -12.36 -4.29
C LYS A 93 2.27 -12.42 -3.18
N TYR A 94 2.00 -11.31 -2.50
CA TYR A 94 0.97 -11.22 -1.47
C TYR A 94 -0.42 -11.49 -2.05
N LEU A 95 -0.74 -10.94 -3.23
CA LEU A 95 -2.05 -11.10 -3.88
C LEU A 95 -2.28 -12.50 -4.46
N ALA A 96 -1.20 -13.18 -4.87
CA ALA A 96 -1.24 -14.56 -5.35
C ALA A 96 -1.39 -15.60 -4.24
N ASP A 97 -1.21 -15.22 -2.97
CA ASP A 97 -1.31 -16.12 -1.83
C ASP A 97 -2.79 -16.44 -1.50
N THR A 98 -3.23 -17.64 -1.88
CA THR A 98 -4.60 -18.12 -1.66
C THR A 98 -4.92 -18.50 -0.22
N SER A 99 -3.92 -18.46 0.69
CA SER A 99 -4.14 -18.75 2.11
C SER A 99 -4.74 -17.58 2.89
N LYS A 100 -4.84 -16.39 2.26
CA LYS A 100 -5.36 -15.18 2.90
C LYS A 100 -6.85 -14.98 2.62
N PRO A 101 -7.63 -14.48 3.60
CA PRO A 101 -9.02 -14.12 3.38
C PRO A 101 -9.09 -13.03 2.32
N ARG A 102 -9.91 -13.25 1.29
CA ARG A 102 -10.13 -12.32 0.18
C ARG A 102 -11.26 -11.38 0.45
#